data_AF-A0A367ZRQ4-F1
#
_entry.id   AF-A0A367ZRQ4-F1
#
_cell.length_a   1.000
_cell.length_b   1.000
_cell.length_c   1.000
_cell.angle_alpha   90.00
_cell.angle_beta   90.00
_cell.angle_gamma   90.00
#
_symmetry.space_group_name_H-M   'P 1'
#
loop_
_entity.id
_entity.type
_entity.pdbx_description
1 polymer ?
#
loop_
_entity_poly.entity_id
_entity_poly.type
_entity_poly.pdbx_seq_one_letter_code
_entity_poly.pdbx_strand_id
1 'polypeptide(L)'
;MKTAGYFMAFLLCVGGLAVAQAIFWKMTGRAFWRAMVPQEWRFAVKPDDPVRMDSFMQLEEWAALLFCGAFLVLPLIALDTLGFIAIFH
;
A
#
# COMPACT_ATOMS: atom_id res chain seq x y z
N MET A 1 -26.75 2.51 5.95
CA MET A 1 -25.66 1.69 6.56
C MET A 1 -24.58 1.34 5.55
N LYS A 2 -24.90 0.71 4.41
CA LYS A 2 -23.91 0.36 3.36
C LYS A 2 -23.09 1.54 2.83
N THR A 3 -23.71 2.70 2.59
CA THR A 3 -23.00 3.93 2.13
C THR A 3 -21.96 4.43 3.13
N ALA A 4 -22.26 4.35 4.44
CA ALA A 4 -21.31 4.71 5.49
C ALA A 4 -20.16 3.69 5.56
N GLY A 5 -20.45 2.40 5.34
CA GLY A 5 -19.43 1.35 5.21
C GLY A 5 -18.46 1.60 4.05
N TYR A 6 -18.95 1.99 2.88
CA TYR A 6 -18.08 2.34 1.74
C TYR A 6 -17.25 3.60 1.98
N PHE A 7 -17.81 4.61 2.66
CA PHE A 7 -17.04 5.78 3.06
C PHE A 7 -15.94 5.43 4.07
N MET A 8 -16.24 4.55 5.03
CA MET A 8 -15.26 4.06 6.00
C MET A 8 -14.16 3.21 5.34
N ALA A 9 -14.54 2.37 4.37
CA ALA A 9 -13.60 1.63 3.52
C ALA A 9 -12.68 2.57 2.73
N PHE A 10 -13.22 3.64 2.15
CA PHE A 10 -12.42 4.66 1.46
C PHE A 10 -11.42 5.34 2.41
N LEU A 11 -11.86 5.75 3.60
CA LEU A 11 -10.99 6.36 4.60
C LEU A 11 -9.91 5.39 5.09
N LEU A 12 -10.23 4.10 5.25
CA LEU A 12 -9.26 3.06 5.59
C LEU A 12 -8.25 2.85 4.46
N CYS A 13 -8.69 2.88 3.21
CA CYS A 13 -7.78 2.79 2.07
C CYS A 13 -6.80 3.98 2.03
N VAL A 14 -7.32 5.20 2.09
CA VAL A 14 -6.50 6.42 2.03
C VAL A 14 -5.59 6.53 3.26
N GLY A 15 -6.13 6.27 4.45
CA GLY A 15 -5.39 6.30 5.71
C GLY A 15 -4.33 5.20 5.79
N GLY A 16 -4.65 3.97 5.40
CA GLY A 16 -3.71 2.86 5.35
C GLY A 16 -2.55 3.10 4.38
N LEU A 17 -2.84 3.65 3.21
CA LEU A 17 -1.82 4.08 2.24
C LEU A 17 -0.92 5.17 2.81
N ALA A 18 -1.49 6.19 3.45
CA ALA A 18 -0.73 7.28 4.05
C ALA A 18 0.17 6.80 5.20
N VAL A 19 -0.33 5.89 6.05
CA VAL A 19 0.44 5.28 7.16
C VAL A 19 1.56 4.41 6.62
N ALA A 20 1.28 3.56 5.63
CA ALA A 20 2.29 2.71 5.02
C ALA A 20 3.38 3.57 4.34
N GLN A 21 2.99 4.58 3.56
CA GLN A 21 3.92 5.57 3.00
C GLN A 21 4.79 6.21 4.09
N ALA A 22 4.22 6.63 5.22
CA ALA A 22 4.98 7.27 6.31
C ALA A 22 5.99 6.31 6.97
N ILE A 23 5.61 5.06 7.23
CA ILE A 23 6.48 4.03 7.81
C ILE A 23 7.67 3.76 6.88
N PHE A 24 7.41 3.50 5.60
CA PHE A 24 8.46 3.19 4.63
C PHE A 24 9.30 4.40 4.25
N TRP A 25 8.73 5.61 4.25
CA TRP A 25 9.51 6.83 4.08
C TRP A 25 10.54 7.01 5.19
N LYS A 26 10.17 6.71 6.44
CA LYS A 26 11.07 6.82 7.60
C LYS A 26 12.14 5.71 7.62
N MET A 27 11.80 4.50 7.19
CA MET A 27 12.70 3.34 7.27
C MET A 27 13.66 3.22 6.08
N THR A 28 13.16 3.38 4.86
CA THR A 28 13.91 3.07 3.62
C THR A 28 13.83 4.20 2.60
N GLY A 29 13.10 5.29 2.90
CA GLY A 29 13.03 6.52 2.11
C GLY A 29 12.29 6.41 0.77
N ARG A 30 12.27 5.23 0.13
CA ARG A 30 11.74 5.05 -1.24
C ARG A 30 11.15 3.66 -1.54
N ALA A 31 11.32 2.65 -0.70
CA ALA A 31 10.91 1.27 -1.01
C ALA A 31 9.40 1.15 -1.31
N PHE A 32 8.55 1.89 -0.60
CA PHE A 32 7.11 1.89 -0.85
C PHE A 32 6.71 2.54 -2.17
N TRP A 33 7.30 3.69 -2.50
CA TRP A 33 7.11 4.31 -3.81
C TRP A 33 7.49 3.34 -4.94
N ARG A 34 8.64 2.66 -4.80
CA ARG A 34 9.10 1.69 -5.80
C ARG A 34 8.23 0.44 -5.84
N ALA A 35 7.71 -0.02 -4.72
CA ALA A 35 6.75 -1.12 -4.66
C ALA A 35 5.45 -0.79 -5.44
N MET A 36 5.00 0.46 -5.40
CA MET A 36 3.79 0.88 -6.12
C MET A 36 4.00 1.18 -7.61
N VAL A 37 5.23 1.50 -8.03
CA VAL A 37 5.55 1.86 -9.41
C VAL A 37 6.18 0.68 -10.16
N PRO A 38 5.60 0.23 -11.29
CA PRO A 38 6.17 -0.81 -12.13
C PRO A 38 7.61 -0.49 -12.50
N GLN A 39 8.48 -1.49 -12.50
CA GLN A 39 9.92 -1.31 -12.71
C GLN A 39 10.25 -0.55 -14.00
N GLU A 40 9.49 -0.79 -15.06
CA GLU A 40 9.61 -0.14 -16.37
C GLU A 40 9.40 1.37 -16.30
N TRP A 41 8.57 1.85 -15.38
CA TRP A 41 8.20 3.27 -15.27
C TRP A 41 9.03 4.03 -14.24
N ARG A 42 9.81 3.32 -13.41
CA ARG A 42 10.58 3.95 -12.32
C ARG A 42 11.57 4.99 -12.85
N PHE A 43 12.29 4.67 -13.92
CA PHE A 43 13.26 5.60 -14.54
C PHE A 43 12.59 6.72 -15.32
N ALA A 44 11.35 6.53 -15.79
CA ALA A 44 10.57 7.60 -16.42
C ALA A 44 10.07 8.62 -15.38
N VAL A 45 9.66 8.15 -14.20
CA VAL A 45 9.12 9.03 -13.14
C VAL A 45 10.22 9.62 -12.26
N LYS A 46 11.29 8.88 -12.01
CA LYS A 46 12.44 9.34 -11.23
C LYS A 46 13.75 8.85 -11.85
N PRO A 47 14.27 9.58 -12.86
CA PRO A 47 15.51 9.21 -13.55
C PRO A 47 16.71 9.13 -12.61
N ASP A 48 16.76 10.04 -11.62
CA ASP A 48 17.86 10.16 -10.66
C ASP A 48 17.66 9.31 -9.40
N ASP A 49 17.11 8.10 -9.52
CA ASP A 49 17.01 7.20 -8.37
C ASP A 49 18.40 6.60 -8.05
N PRO A 50 19.08 7.03 -6.98
CA PRO A 50 20.46 6.61 -6.69
C PRO A 50 20.52 5.20 -6.07
N VAL A 51 19.35 4.60 -5.82
CA VAL A 51 19.23 3.33 -5.10
C VAL A 51 19.50 2.18 -6.06
N ARG A 52 20.67 1.55 -5.89
CA ARG A 52 21.06 0.32 -6.61
C ARG A 52 20.12 -0.83 -6.26
N MET A 53 19.72 -1.59 -7.27
CA MET A 53 18.95 -2.82 -7.09
C MET A 53 19.87 -3.95 -6.68
N ASP A 54 19.86 -4.25 -5.38
CA ASP A 54 20.39 -5.51 -4.84
C ASP A 54 19.23 -6.41 -4.38
N SER A 55 19.56 -7.65 -4.02
CA SER A 55 18.56 -8.65 -3.61
C SER A 55 17.79 -8.23 -2.34
N PHE A 56 18.40 -7.42 -1.47
CA PHE A 56 17.76 -6.94 -0.25
C PHE A 56 16.74 -5.84 -0.54
N MET A 57 17.05 -4.87 -1.40
CA MET A 57 16.12 -3.83 -1.81
C MET A 57 14.91 -4.41 -2.56
N GLN A 58 15.10 -5.47 -3.38
CA GLN A 58 13.97 -6.19 -3.97
C GLN A 58 13.06 -6.81 -2.90
N LEU A 59 13.64 -7.46 -1.88
CA LEU A 59 12.88 -8.03 -0.78
C LEU A 59 12.10 -6.95 -0.01
N GLU A 60 12.70 -5.79 0.22
CA GLU A 60 12.04 -4.64 0.86
C GLU A 60 10.87 -4.10 0.02
N GLU A 61 11.01 -4.03 -1.31
CA GLU A 61 9.90 -3.64 -2.21
C GLU A 61 8.75 -4.65 -2.14
N TRP A 62 9.04 -5.95 -2.16
CA TRP A 62 8.02 -6.99 -2.01
C TRP A 62 7.34 -6.95 -0.64
N ALA A 63 8.10 -6.75 0.43
CA ALA A 63 7.56 -6.57 1.76
C ALA A 63 6.66 -5.34 1.82
N ALA A 64 7.08 -4.20 1.25
CA ALA A 64 6.28 -2.99 1.20
C ALA A 64 4.97 -3.17 0.44
N LEU A 65 4.99 -3.91 -0.68
CA LEU A 65 3.79 -4.27 -1.44
C LEU A 65 2.83 -5.13 -0.60
N LEU A 66 3.36 -6.17 0.05
CA LEU A 66 2.59 -7.08 0.92
C LEU A 66 1.97 -6.35 2.11
N PHE A 67 2.75 -5.49 2.78
CA PHE A 67 2.24 -4.68 3.87
C PHE A 67 1.15 -3.72 3.40
N CYS A 68 1.33 -3.08 2.25
CA CYS A 68 0.31 -2.22 1.66
C CYS A 68 -0.99 -3.00 1.39
N GLY A 69 -0.89 -4.17 0.75
CA GLY A 69 -2.02 -5.06 0.52
C GLY A 69 -2.70 -5.47 1.82
N ALA A 70 -1.95 -5.86 2.84
CA ALA A 70 -2.49 -6.26 4.15
C ALA A 70 -3.23 -5.11 4.86
N PHE A 71 -2.66 -3.90 4.88
CA PHE A 71 -3.28 -2.72 5.48
C PHE A 71 -4.58 -2.30 4.78
N LEU A 72 -4.75 -2.68 3.50
CA LEU A 72 -5.97 -2.41 2.74
C LEU A 72 -7.00 -3.53 2.88
N VAL A 73 -6.55 -4.78 2.74
CA VAL A 73 -7.43 -5.95 2.67
C VAL A 73 -7.98 -6.34 4.04
N LEU A 74 -7.17 -6.31 5.10
CA LEU A 74 -7.62 -6.71 6.45
C LEU A 74 -8.77 -5.83 6.98
N PRO A 75 -8.73 -4.49 6.85
CA PRO A 75 -9.85 -3.66 7.28
C PRO A 75 -11.10 -3.83 6.40
N LEU A 76 -10.93 -4.10 5.10
CA LEU A 76 -12.06 -4.40 4.21
C LEU A 76 -12.76 -5.70 4.61
N ILE A 77 -12.00 -6.75 4.93
CA ILE A 77 -12.54 -8.00 5.48
C ILE A 77 -13.26 -7.75 6.82
N ALA A 78 -12.69 -6.92 7.70
CA ALA A 78 -13.32 -6.59 8.97
C ALA A 78 -14.66 -5.83 8.79
N LEU A 79 -14.73 -4.89 7.84
CA LEU A 79 -15.97 -4.18 7.53
C LEU A 79 -17.04 -5.09 6.89
N ASP A 80 -16.62 -6.05 6.06
CA ASP A 80 -17.49 -7.03 5.41
C ASP A 80 -18.08 -7.99 6.44
N THR A 81 -17.24 -8.56 7.31
CA THR A 81 -17.67 -9.47 8.39
C THR A 81 -18.57 -8.80 9.44
N LEU A 82 -18.41 -7.50 9.68
CA LEU A 82 -19.30 -6.71 10.54
C LEU A 82 -20.60 -6.27 9.84
N GLY A 83 -20.80 -6.61 8.56
CA GLY A 83 -22.00 -6.29 7.79
C GLY A 83 -22.12 -4.83 7.35
N PHE A 84 -21.04 -4.05 7.45
CA PHE A 84 -21.02 -2.65 7.00
C PHE A 84 -20.89 -2.52 5.49
N ILE A 85 -20.21 -3.47 4.85
CA ILE A 85 -20.08 -3.59 3.38
C ILE A 85 -20.34 -5.03 2.96
N ALA A 86 -20.58 -5.25 1.67
CA ALA A 86 -20.70 -6.57 1.07
C ALA A 86 -19.79 -6.60 -0.17
N ILE A 87 -18.56 -7.03 0.01
CA ILE A 87 -17.51 -7.08 -1.02
C ILE A 87 -17.17 -8.54 -1.36
N PHE A 88 -17.18 -9.44 -0.39
CA PHE A 88 -16.71 -10.83 -0.56
C PHE A 88 -17.82 -11.88 -0.54
N HIS A 89 -19.09 -11.44 -0.55
CA HIS A 89 -20.29 -12.27 -0.54
C HIS A 89 -20.79 -12.62 -1.95
#